data_AF-K0V943-F1
#
_entry.id   AF-K0V943-F1
#
_cell.length_a   1.000
_cell.length_b   1.000
_cell.length_c   1.000
_cell.angle_alpha   90.00
_cell.angle_beta   90.00
_cell.angle_gamma   90.00
#
_symmetry.space_group_name_H-M   'P 1'
#
loop_
_entity.id
_entity.type
_entity.pdbx_description
1 polymer ?
#
loop_
_entity_poly.entity_id
_entity_poly.type
_entity_poly.pdbx_seq_one_letter_code
_entity_poly.pdbx_strand_id
1 'polypeptide(L)'
;MDTALSKALDLLIDPPAEPDTSKGYLDLLGDGSDAPKNAGFIQKVWASPVGSMLYDNAQALGRKLMTAWQQPTEWLNIPPGGLALDVGSGPGNVTAALARSAGLDGFAFGVDIS
;
A
#
# COMPACT_ATOMS: atom_id res chain seq x y z
N MET A 1 -20.47 4.85 2.77
CA MET A 1 -19.48 3.81 2.43
C MET A 1 -18.30 4.50 1.79
N ASP A 2 -17.08 4.14 2.18
CA ASP A 2 -15.87 4.66 1.55
C ASP A 2 -15.81 4.19 0.09
N THR A 3 -15.82 5.14 -0.86
CA THR A 3 -15.85 4.85 -2.30
C THR A 3 -14.65 4.01 -2.75
N ALA A 4 -13.49 4.16 -2.08
CA ALA A 4 -12.30 3.38 -2.43
C ALA A 4 -12.43 1.93 -1.98
N LEU A 5 -12.96 1.69 -0.78
CA LEU A 5 -13.19 0.33 -0.27
C LEU A 5 -14.24 -0.40 -1.11
N SER A 6 -15.35 0.25 -1.46
CA SER A 6 -16.37 -0.35 -2.33
C SER A 6 -15.79 -0.75 -3.69
N LYS A 7 -15.04 0.15 -4.34
CA LYS A 7 -14.34 -0.16 -5.61
C LYS A 7 -13.34 -1.30 -5.47
N ALA A 8 -12.61 -1.36 -4.35
CA ALA A 8 -11.67 -2.45 -4.08
C ALA A 8 -12.39 -3.80 -3.96
N LEU A 9 -13.51 -3.86 -3.23
CA LEU A 9 -14.30 -5.09 -3.06
C LEU A 9 -14.89 -5.57 -4.39
N ASP A 10 -15.35 -4.65 -5.25
CA ASP A 10 -15.88 -4.97 -6.58
C ASP A 10 -14.81 -5.58 -7.52
N LEU A 11 -13.52 -5.37 -7.23
CA LEU A 11 -12.41 -5.96 -8.00
C LEU A 11 -12.03 -7.37 -7.51
N LEU A 12 -12.49 -7.79 -6.34
CA LEU A 12 -12.19 -9.12 -5.80
C LEU A 12 -13.14 -10.16 -6.39
N ILE A 13 -12.58 -11.28 -6.85
CA ILE A 13 -13.37 -12.42 -7.34
C ILE A 13 -14.18 -13.04 -6.18
N ASP A 14 -13.60 -13.02 -4.97
CA ASP A 14 -14.22 -13.54 -3.73
C ASP A 14 -14.04 -12.49 -2.61
N PRO A 15 -14.93 -11.49 -2.51
CA PRO A 15 -14.82 -10.43 -1.52
C PRO A 15 -15.17 -10.95 -0.12
N PRO A 16 -14.45 -10.52 0.93
CA PRO A 16 -14.77 -10.93 2.30
C PRO A 16 -16.14 -10.40 2.73
N ALA A 17 -16.93 -11.24 3.41
CA ALA A 17 -18.24 -10.84 3.95
C ALA A 17 -18.11 -9.75 5.02
N GLU A 18 -17.00 -9.76 5.77
CA GLU A 18 -16.66 -8.77 6.79
C GLU A 18 -15.28 -8.18 6.47
N PRO A 19 -15.21 -7.08 5.68
CA PRO A 19 -13.94 -6.43 5.35
C PRO A 19 -13.26 -5.84 6.60
N ASP A 20 -12.03 -6.27 6.90
CA ASP A 20 -11.21 -5.68 7.96
C ASP A 20 -10.32 -4.55 7.41
N THR A 21 -10.57 -3.34 7.87
CA THR A 21 -9.74 -2.15 7.55
C THR A 21 -9.08 -1.52 8.77
N SER A 22 -9.05 -2.22 9.90
CA SER A 22 -8.57 -1.69 11.19
C SER A 22 -7.10 -1.23 11.16
N LYS A 23 -6.31 -1.77 10.22
CA LYS A 23 -4.88 -1.44 10.00
C LYS A 23 -4.66 -0.29 9.01
N GLY A 24 -5.72 0.33 8.50
CA GLY A 24 -5.65 1.41 7.50
C GLY A 24 -5.56 0.92 6.05
N TYR A 25 -5.66 -0.38 5.82
CA TYR A 25 -5.76 -1.05 4.52
C TYR A 25 -6.74 -2.23 4.63
N LEU A 26 -7.27 -2.71 3.51
CA LEU A 26 -8.11 -3.91 3.46
C LEU A 26 -7.24 -5.16 3.69
N ASP A 27 -7.37 -5.80 4.85
CA ASP A 27 -6.66 -7.04 5.17
C ASP A 27 -7.39 -8.24 4.56
N LEU A 28 -6.72 -8.91 3.63
CA LEU A 28 -7.20 -10.12 2.95
C LEU A 28 -6.47 -11.40 3.42
N LEU A 29 -5.49 -11.27 4.32
CA LEU A 29 -4.67 -12.37 4.80
C LEU A 29 -5.14 -12.88 6.18
N GLY A 30 -5.80 -12.02 6.95
CA GLY A 30 -6.29 -12.33 8.30
C GLY A 30 -5.17 -12.74 9.25
N ASP A 31 -5.53 -13.40 10.35
CA ASP A 31 -4.58 -13.87 11.37
C ASP A 31 -3.76 -15.12 10.94
N GLY A 32 -4.08 -15.69 9.77
CA GLY A 32 -3.72 -17.07 9.40
C GLY A 32 -3.02 -17.23 8.06
N SER A 33 -2.21 -16.26 7.61
CA SER A 33 -1.35 -16.57 6.46
C SER A 33 -0.30 -17.62 6.86
N ASP A 34 -0.35 -18.80 6.23
CA ASP A 34 0.70 -19.82 6.27
C ASP A 34 1.98 -19.37 5.52
N ALA A 35 1.99 -18.13 5.03
CA ALA A 35 3.15 -17.51 4.45
C ALA A 35 4.29 -17.48 5.51
N PRO A 36 5.51 -17.92 5.15
CA PRO A 36 6.63 -17.87 6.08
C PRO A 36 6.84 -16.44 6.57
N LYS A 37 6.56 -16.20 7.86
CA LYS A 37 6.91 -14.93 8.49
C LYS A 37 8.42 -14.79 8.42
N ASN A 38 8.90 -13.69 7.81
CA ASN A 38 10.32 -13.39 7.66
C ASN A 38 10.98 -13.14 9.04
N ALA A 39 11.29 -14.20 9.79
CA ALA A 39 11.78 -14.16 11.17
C ALA A 39 13.27 -13.77 11.32
N GLY A 40 13.74 -12.81 10.52
CA GLY A 40 15.12 -12.33 10.56
C GLY A 40 15.43 -11.56 11.84
N PHE A 41 16.66 -11.69 12.35
CA PHE A 41 17.15 -11.04 13.58
C PHE A 41 16.98 -9.50 13.57
N ILE A 42 16.99 -8.90 12.39
CA ILE A 42 16.77 -7.47 12.14
C ILE A 42 15.36 -7.05 12.59
N GLN A 43 14.34 -7.88 12.40
CA GLN A 43 12.94 -7.57 12.74
C GLN A 43 12.70 -7.48 14.26
N LYS A 44 13.42 -8.26 15.07
CA LYS A 44 13.36 -8.19 16.55
C LYS A 44 13.90 -6.88 17.10
N VAL A 45 14.88 -6.29 16.43
CA VAL A 45 15.44 -4.98 16.81
C VAL A 45 14.47 -3.85 16.43
N TRP A 46 13.77 -3.99 15.29
CA TRP A 46 12.73 -3.05 14.84
C TRP A 46 11.50 -2.97 15.74
N ALA A 47 11.11 -4.08 16.38
CA ALA A 47 9.94 -4.11 17.28
C ALA A 47 10.20 -3.52 18.68
N SER A 48 11.42 -3.04 18.97
CA SER A 48 11.75 -2.43 20.25
C SER A 48 11.36 -0.94 20.30
N PRO A 49 11.01 -0.35 21.46
CA PRO A 49 10.58 1.05 21.58
C PRO A 49 11.59 2.08 21.05
N VAL A 50 12.89 1.75 21.12
CA VAL A 50 13.99 2.57 20.57
C VAL A 50 14.09 2.41 19.04
N GLY A 51 13.83 1.20 18.54
CA GLY A 51 13.74 0.92 17.10
C GLY A 51 12.55 1.60 16.44
N SER A 52 11.38 1.64 17.09
CA SER A 52 10.15 2.28 16.59
C SER A 52 10.33 3.79 16.38
N MET A 53 10.92 4.50 17.36
CA MET A 53 11.17 5.95 17.25
C MET A 53 12.22 6.31 16.18
N LEU A 54 13.23 5.45 15.99
CA LEU A 54 14.21 5.63 14.92
C LEU A 54 13.57 5.32 13.56
N TYR A 55 12.66 4.35 13.50
CA TYR A 55 11.90 3.99 12.29
C TYR A 55 10.97 5.11 11.83
N ASP A 56 10.22 5.72 12.74
CA ASP A 56 9.26 6.77 12.38
C ASP A 56 9.98 8.00 11.81
N ASN A 57 11.14 8.37 12.37
CA ASN A 57 11.98 9.44 11.85
C ASN A 57 12.68 9.07 10.54
N ALA A 58 13.13 7.83 10.40
CA ALA A 58 13.69 7.32 9.15
C ALA A 58 12.62 7.18 8.04
N GLN A 59 11.38 6.87 8.39
CA GLN A 59 10.23 6.86 7.48
C GLN A 59 9.84 8.28 7.05
N ALA A 60 9.85 9.26 7.96
CA ALA A 60 9.55 10.64 7.61
C ALA A 60 10.63 11.23 6.68
N LEU A 61 11.90 10.98 6.99
CA LEU A 61 13.03 11.39 6.15
C LEU A 61 13.08 10.59 4.84
N GLY A 62 12.81 9.29 4.92
CA GLY A 62 12.68 8.38 3.79
C GLY A 62 11.53 8.77 2.87
N ARG A 63 10.36 9.17 3.38
CA ARG A 63 9.25 9.71 2.58
C ARG A 63 9.68 10.94 1.81
N LYS A 64 10.43 11.86 2.45
CA LYS A 64 10.94 13.08 1.81
C LYS A 64 12.03 12.81 0.76
N LEU A 65 12.86 11.78 0.95
CA LEU A 65 13.87 11.34 -0.02
C LEU A 65 13.25 10.48 -1.15
N MET A 66 12.25 9.65 -0.85
CA MET A 66 11.51 8.82 -1.80
C MET A 66 10.56 9.64 -2.66
N THR A 67 10.04 10.78 -2.18
CA THR A 67 9.32 11.72 -3.05
C THR A 67 10.21 12.31 -4.15
N ALA A 68 11.53 12.36 -3.94
CA ALA A 68 12.50 12.72 -4.99
C ALA A 68 12.78 11.55 -5.96
N TRP A 69 12.43 10.33 -5.56
CA TRP A 69 12.37 9.11 -6.38
C TRP A 69 10.93 8.76 -6.77
N GLN A 70 10.07 9.76 -6.98
CA GLN A 70 8.87 9.52 -7.77
C GLN A 70 9.34 9.04 -9.14
N GLN A 71 9.20 7.73 -9.38
CA GLN A 71 9.32 7.20 -10.72
C GLN A 71 8.36 8.03 -11.57
N PRO A 72 8.82 8.67 -12.66
CA PRO A 72 7.92 9.39 -13.53
C PRO A 72 6.81 8.41 -13.88
N THR A 73 5.56 8.70 -13.60
CA THR A 73 4.43 7.86 -14.04
C THR A 73 3.93 8.32 -15.40
N GLU A 74 4.46 9.42 -15.92
CA GLU A 74 4.07 10.06 -17.17
C GLU A 74 4.32 9.14 -18.39
N TRP A 75 5.36 8.31 -18.37
CA TRP A 75 5.64 7.36 -19.45
C TRP A 75 4.62 6.21 -19.53
N LEU A 76 3.86 5.96 -18.46
CA LEU A 76 2.80 4.95 -18.45
C LEU A 76 1.55 5.42 -19.22
N ASN A 77 1.45 6.74 -19.51
CA ASN A 77 0.34 7.35 -20.25
C ASN A 77 -1.03 6.86 -19.75
N ILE A 78 -1.22 6.89 -18.42
CA ILE A 78 -2.46 6.47 -17.79
C ILE A 78 -3.57 7.44 -18.24
N PRO A 79 -4.66 6.96 -18.86
CA PRO A 79 -5.72 7.84 -19.32
C PRO A 79 -6.42 8.48 -18.11
N PRO A 80 -6.96 9.72 -18.24
CA PRO A 80 -7.86 10.27 -17.24
C PRO A 80 -9.04 9.32 -16.98
N GLY A 81 -9.33 9.03 -15.71
CA GLY A 81 -10.31 8.00 -15.36
C GLY A 81 -9.78 6.57 -15.42
N GLY A 82 -8.48 6.39 -15.68
CA GLY A 82 -7.84 5.09 -15.83
C GLY A 82 -7.71 4.30 -14.54
N LEU A 83 -7.40 3.01 -14.69
CA LEU A 83 -7.14 2.07 -13.61
C LEU A 83 -5.65 1.71 -13.57
N ALA A 84 -5.04 1.74 -12.39
CA ALA A 84 -3.67 1.29 -12.16
C ALA A 84 -3.63 0.23 -11.05
N LEU A 85 -2.84 -0.82 -11.24
CA LEU A 85 -2.56 -1.86 -10.24
C LEU A 85 -1.08 -1.81 -9.87
N ASP A 86 -0.80 -1.68 -8.58
CA ASP A 86 0.53 -1.62 -7.99
C ASP A 86 0.78 -2.88 -7.14
N VAL A 87 1.63 -3.79 -7.65
CA VAL A 87 1.91 -5.10 -7.03
C VAL A 87 3.22 -5.01 -6.25
N GLY A 88 3.17 -5.35 -4.96
CA GLY A 88 4.29 -5.09 -4.04
C GLY A 88 4.36 -3.61 -3.65
N SER A 89 3.20 -3.00 -3.39
CA SER A 89 3.06 -1.55 -3.17
C SER A 89 3.75 -1.02 -1.92
N GLY A 90 4.10 -1.90 -0.97
CA GLY A 90 4.67 -1.59 0.33
C GLY A 90 3.93 -0.43 1.02
N PRO A 91 4.61 0.69 1.34
CA PRO A 91 3.97 1.82 2.02
C PRO A 91 3.00 2.64 1.15
N GLY A 92 2.77 2.27 -0.11
CA GLY A 92 1.76 2.88 -0.99
C GLY A 92 2.16 4.21 -1.65
N ASN A 93 3.43 4.62 -1.57
CA ASN A 93 3.90 5.88 -2.17
C ASN A 93 3.75 5.89 -3.71
N VAL A 94 4.03 4.75 -4.36
CA VAL A 94 3.88 4.57 -5.81
C VAL A 94 2.40 4.51 -6.18
N THR A 95 1.59 3.74 -5.44
CA THR A 95 0.13 3.72 -5.58
C THR A 95 -0.47 5.13 -5.55
N ALA A 96 -0.02 5.97 -4.62
CA ALA A 96 -0.47 7.37 -4.54
C ALA A 96 -0.03 8.21 -5.74
N ALA A 97 1.15 7.95 -6.32
CA ALA A 97 1.59 8.60 -7.56
C ALA A 97 0.74 8.17 -8.76
N LEU A 98 0.46 6.87 -8.89
CA LEU A 98 -0.42 6.31 -9.91
C LEU A 98 -1.83 6.91 -9.82
N ALA A 99 -2.38 7.06 -8.60
CA ALA A 99 -3.67 7.69 -8.38
C ALA A 99 -3.71 9.14 -8.89
N ARG A 100 -2.64 9.91 -8.66
CA ARG A 100 -2.53 11.29 -9.18
C ARG A 100 -2.49 11.32 -10.70
N SER A 101 -1.82 10.36 -11.33
CA SER A 101 -1.77 10.25 -12.80
C SER A 101 -3.10 9.81 -13.42
N ALA A 102 -3.86 8.95 -12.75
CA ALA A 102 -5.17 8.51 -13.20
C ALA A 102 -6.24 9.62 -13.14
N GLY A 103 -6.00 10.68 -12.36
CA GLY A 103 -6.89 11.83 -12.24
C GLY A 103 -8.08 11.60 -11.29
N LEU A 104 -8.96 12.60 -11.18
CA LEU A 104 -10.05 12.63 -10.19
C LEU A 104 -11.07 11.48 -10.35
N ASP A 105 -11.31 11.06 -11.59
CA ASP A 105 -12.20 9.95 -11.91
C ASP A 105 -11.49 8.59 -11.96
N GLY A 106 -10.16 8.60 -11.78
CA GLY A 106 -9.31 7.42 -11.86
C GLY A 106 -9.27 6.59 -10.59
N PHE A 107 -8.59 5.45 -10.66
CA PHE A 107 -8.41 4.56 -9.52
C PHE A 107 -7.03 3.90 -9.56
N ALA A 108 -6.35 3.87 -8.43
CA ALA A 108 -5.13 3.08 -8.25
C ALA A 108 -5.31 2.13 -7.08
N PHE A 109 -4.95 0.86 -7.28
CA PHE A 109 -5.10 -0.20 -6.32
C PHE A 109 -3.74 -0.82 -5.99
N GLY A 110 -3.35 -0.76 -4.72
CA GLY A 110 -2.09 -1.34 -4.23
C GLY A 110 -2.35 -2.68 -3.53
N VAL A 111 -1.52 -3.68 -3.82
CA VAL A 111 -1.56 -5.00 -3.18
C VAL A 111 -0.17 -5.36 -2.68
N ASP A 112 -0.07 -5.74 -1.40
CA ASP A 112 1.16 -6.20 -0.78
C ASP A 112 0.91 -7.35 0.21
N ILE A 113 1.97 -8.09 0.53
CA ILE A 113 1.99 -9.16 1.54
C ILE A 113 2.46 -8.68 2.92
N SER A 114 2.99 -7.46 3.00
CA SER A 114 3.73 -6.91 4.16
C SER A 114 2.85 -6.51 5.34
#